data_AF-A0A9X2LH54-F1
#
_entry.id   AF-A0A9X2LH54-F1
#
_cell.length_a   1.000
_cell.length_b   1.000
_cell.length_c   1.000
_cell.angle_alpha   90.00
_cell.angle_beta   90.00
_cell.angle_gamma   90.00
#
_symmetry.space_group_name_H-M   'P 1'
#
loop_
_entity.id
_entity.type
_entity.pdbx_description
1 polymer ?
#
loop_
_entity_poly.entity_id
_entity_poly.type
_entity_poly.pdbx_seq_one_letter_code
_entity_poly.pdbx_strand_id
1 'polypeptide(L)'
;MRTRHKAVRMTLLGAAPLALTALTAVPAQAHGSMTDPVSRVSACFAEGPEHPRSAACKAMVAAGGTQPLYDWNEVNIGDAAGRHRQIIPDGKLCSAGRAKYKGLDLPRADWPGSKLAPGKHTFRYRATAPHRGTFELYLTKDGYDPKKPLKWSDLEAKPFAKVTNPTLKNGSYVFDGTVPKRSGRHLVYSVWQRSDSPEAFYTCSDVDFGGKGNGKVATAAQAADEAAAPAASAPSERQIAEEAGKSTVDHGGHGGDGPGDGGPGAGGHGAGGHDENGHGENGHAEKGHAEKGHGENGRAAGSGEVGAGDVGAGNAPGSSVKTANAPAAQGGRLAETGGDDSTAMLAIGGAGVLAVGSATLFLAMRRRSARNHA
;
A
#
# COMPACT_ATOMS: atom_id res chain seq x y z
N MET A 1 -33.80 11.66 -65.07
CA MET A 1 -32.44 12.26 -65.13
C MET A 1 -32.13 12.90 -63.78
N ARG A 2 -31.05 12.45 -63.12
CA ARG A 2 -30.28 13.14 -62.06
C ARG A 2 -30.96 13.31 -60.67
N THR A 3 -30.64 12.44 -59.69
CA THR A 3 -29.57 12.55 -58.65
C THR A 3 -29.83 13.67 -57.63
N ARG A 4 -29.58 13.58 -56.31
CA ARG A 4 -29.01 12.61 -55.38
C ARG A 4 -29.20 13.22 -53.97
N HIS A 5 -29.47 12.37 -52.98
CA HIS A 5 -29.20 12.49 -51.54
C HIS A 5 -28.99 13.90 -50.94
N LYS A 6 -30.02 14.43 -50.26
CA LYS A 6 -29.86 15.40 -49.17
C LYS A 6 -30.11 14.70 -47.84
N ALA A 7 -29.11 13.99 -47.36
CA ALA A 7 -29.01 13.62 -45.95
C ALA A 7 -27.54 13.38 -45.65
N VAL A 8 -27.15 13.64 -44.40
CA VAL A 8 -25.81 13.49 -43.83
C VAL A 8 -24.88 14.66 -44.13
N ARG A 9 -24.87 15.63 -43.22
CA ARG A 9 -23.68 16.38 -42.76
C ARG A 9 -24.09 17.36 -41.68
N MET A 10 -24.27 16.89 -40.43
CA MET A 10 -24.18 17.75 -39.24
C MET A 10 -24.21 16.95 -37.92
N THR A 11 -23.27 16.03 -37.71
CA THR A 11 -23.05 15.43 -36.38
C THR A 11 -21.59 14.98 -36.23
N LEU A 12 -20.62 15.88 -36.33
CA LEU A 12 -19.22 15.55 -36.03
C LEU A 12 -18.46 16.58 -35.18
N LEU A 13 -19.10 17.66 -34.69
CA LEU A 13 -18.40 18.65 -33.85
C LEU A 13 -18.68 18.56 -32.35
N GLY A 14 -19.54 17.64 -31.89
CA GLY A 14 -19.90 17.53 -30.47
C GLY A 14 -19.12 16.48 -29.66
N ALA A 15 -18.44 15.52 -30.31
CA ALA A 15 -17.79 14.40 -29.63
C ALA A 15 -16.29 14.62 -29.32
N ALA A 16 -15.64 15.59 -29.99
CA ALA A 16 -14.21 15.84 -29.80
C ALA A 16 -13.83 16.40 -28.41
N PRO A 17 -14.61 17.27 -27.74
CA PRO A 17 -14.24 17.78 -26.42
C PRO A 17 -14.42 16.75 -25.30
N LEU A 18 -15.32 15.77 -25.47
CA LEU A 18 -15.60 14.73 -24.47
C LEU A 18 -14.60 13.56 -24.54
N ALA A 19 -13.94 13.36 -25.67
CA ALA A 19 -12.87 12.36 -25.80
C ALA A 19 -11.54 12.84 -25.17
N LEU A 20 -11.34 14.15 -25.01
CA LEU A 20 -10.09 14.72 -24.49
C LEU A 20 -10.04 14.76 -22.95
N THR A 21 -11.18 14.64 -22.25
CA THR A 21 -11.20 14.56 -20.77
C THR A 21 -11.01 13.14 -20.22
N ALA A 22 -10.95 12.13 -21.10
CA ALA A 22 -10.63 10.75 -20.72
C ALA A 22 -9.12 10.47 -20.69
N LEU A 23 -8.27 11.47 -20.97
CA LEU A 23 -6.82 11.32 -20.82
C LEU A 23 -6.43 11.37 -19.33
N THR A 24 -6.16 10.16 -18.82
CA THR A 24 -5.21 9.83 -17.76
C THR A 24 -5.47 10.45 -16.38
N ALA A 25 -6.50 9.97 -15.68
CA ALA A 25 -6.39 9.88 -14.22
C ALA A 25 -5.32 8.81 -13.92
N VAL A 26 -4.04 9.20 -13.95
CA VAL A 26 -2.97 8.32 -13.48
C VAL A 26 -3.25 8.09 -12.00
N PRO A 27 -3.48 6.85 -11.54
CA PRO A 27 -3.68 6.57 -10.14
C PRO A 27 -2.44 7.07 -9.40
N ALA A 28 -2.63 8.07 -8.54
CA ALA A 28 -1.53 8.58 -7.74
C ALA A 28 -1.15 7.46 -6.74
N GLN A 29 0.05 6.90 -6.87
CA GLN A 29 0.50 5.73 -6.12
C GLN A 29 1.04 6.12 -4.75
N ALA A 30 0.65 5.39 -3.71
CA ALA A 30 1.23 5.56 -2.38
C ALA A 30 2.32 4.53 -2.15
N HIS A 31 3.36 4.90 -1.39
CA HIS A 31 4.45 3.98 -1.12
C HIS A 31 5.12 4.31 0.19
N GLY A 32 5.43 3.27 0.96
CA GLY A 32 6.20 3.41 2.18
C GLY A 32 6.15 2.17 3.06
N SER A 33 6.78 2.26 4.23
CA SER A 33 6.77 1.20 5.24
C SER A 33 7.10 1.74 6.63
N MET A 34 6.80 0.96 7.67
CA MET A 34 7.11 1.32 9.06
C MET A 34 8.63 1.33 9.30
N THR A 35 9.13 2.44 9.85
CA THR A 35 10.52 2.60 10.29
C THR A 35 10.66 2.72 11.80
N ASP A 36 9.56 2.95 12.52
CA ASP A 36 9.53 2.85 13.98
C ASP A 36 8.13 2.38 14.47
N PRO A 37 8.00 1.14 14.99
CA PRO A 37 9.02 0.08 14.96
C PRO A 37 9.28 -0.41 13.52
N VAL A 38 10.51 -0.83 13.23
CA VAL A 38 10.94 -1.20 11.87
C VAL A 38 10.19 -2.44 11.38
N SER A 39 9.63 -2.38 10.17
CA SER A 39 8.97 -3.54 9.55
C SER A 39 9.95 -4.62 9.09
N ARG A 40 9.49 -5.86 8.92
CA ARG A 40 10.28 -6.97 8.35
C ARG A 40 10.90 -6.61 7.01
N VAL A 41 10.09 -6.08 6.09
CA VAL A 41 10.55 -5.73 4.73
C VAL A 41 11.58 -4.60 4.76
N SER A 42 11.37 -3.58 5.61
CA SER A 42 12.34 -2.50 5.79
C SER A 42 13.63 -2.98 6.45
N ALA A 43 13.55 -3.83 7.47
CA ALA A 43 14.72 -4.40 8.13
C ALA A 43 15.55 -5.26 7.17
N CYS A 44 14.91 -6.11 6.38
CA CYS A 44 15.61 -6.95 5.41
C CYS A 44 16.17 -6.17 4.23
N PHE A 45 15.49 -5.12 3.76
CA PHE A 45 16.06 -4.20 2.79
C PHE A 45 17.29 -3.49 3.37
N ALA A 46 17.23 -3.02 4.63
CA ALA A 46 18.36 -2.38 5.31
C ALA A 46 19.57 -3.31 5.52
N GLU A 47 19.37 -4.63 5.55
CA GLU A 47 20.47 -5.59 5.59
C GLU A 47 21.18 -5.78 4.24
N GLY A 48 20.57 -5.33 3.14
CA GLY A 48 21.06 -5.50 1.78
C GLY A 48 20.34 -6.64 1.05
N PRO A 49 19.58 -6.37 -0.04
CA PRO A 49 18.78 -7.40 -0.72
C PRO A 49 19.56 -8.63 -1.22
N GLU A 50 20.76 -8.41 -1.77
CA GLU A 50 21.58 -9.48 -2.36
C GLU A 50 22.32 -10.32 -1.31
N HIS A 51 22.66 -9.70 -0.17
CA HIS A 51 23.48 -10.31 0.88
C HIS A 51 22.94 -9.99 2.28
N PRO A 52 21.69 -10.39 2.61
CA PRO A 52 21.13 -10.13 3.92
C PRO A 52 21.94 -10.85 5.00
N ARG A 53 21.94 -10.32 6.22
CA ARG A 53 22.81 -10.78 7.31
C ARG A 53 22.11 -11.80 8.20
N SER A 54 20.89 -11.49 8.64
CA SER A 54 20.10 -12.30 9.54
C SER A 54 19.56 -13.55 8.85
N ALA A 55 19.41 -14.63 9.63
CA ALA A 55 18.88 -15.90 9.10
C ALA A 55 17.44 -15.75 8.60
N ALA A 56 16.62 -14.92 9.25
CA ALA A 56 15.26 -14.63 8.80
C ALA A 56 15.23 -13.89 7.45
N CYS A 57 16.05 -12.85 7.24
CA CYS A 57 16.09 -12.14 5.97
C CYS A 57 16.69 -12.99 4.83
N LYS A 58 17.69 -13.83 5.13
CA LYS A 58 18.16 -14.85 4.18
C LYS A 58 17.04 -15.83 3.78
N ALA A 59 16.25 -16.29 4.76
CA ALA A 59 15.12 -17.18 4.49
C ALA A 59 14.01 -16.49 3.68
N MET A 60 13.74 -15.22 3.95
CA MET A 60 12.82 -14.41 3.15
C MET A 60 13.25 -14.35 1.68
N VAL A 61 14.53 -14.02 1.43
CA VAL A 61 15.09 -13.96 0.07
C VAL A 61 15.09 -15.34 -0.59
N ALA A 62 15.45 -16.40 0.13
CA ALA A 62 15.38 -17.76 -0.40
C ALA A 62 13.96 -18.17 -0.79
N ALA A 63 12.94 -17.68 -0.08
CA ALA A 63 11.55 -17.97 -0.39
C ALA A 63 11.01 -17.12 -1.55
N GLY A 64 11.34 -15.83 -1.61
CA GLY A 64 10.67 -14.84 -2.49
C GLY A 64 11.55 -14.16 -3.53
N GLY A 65 12.87 -14.40 -3.54
CA GLY A 65 13.84 -13.63 -4.33
C GLY A 65 14.20 -12.28 -3.69
N THR A 66 15.04 -11.50 -4.37
CA THR A 66 15.53 -10.20 -3.88
C THR A 66 14.59 -9.04 -4.23
N GLN A 67 13.84 -9.15 -5.34
CA GLN A 67 12.93 -8.10 -5.82
C GLN A 67 11.96 -7.54 -4.77
N PRO A 68 11.34 -8.35 -3.89
CA PRO A 68 10.45 -7.83 -2.85
C PRO A 68 11.14 -6.86 -1.87
N LEU A 69 12.47 -6.94 -1.73
CA LEU A 69 13.24 -6.01 -0.90
C LEU A 69 13.57 -4.72 -1.64
N TYR A 70 13.78 -4.73 -2.96
CA TYR A 70 13.85 -3.50 -3.74
C TYR A 70 12.52 -2.76 -3.74
N ASP A 71 11.42 -3.51 -3.73
CA ASP A 71 10.04 -3.01 -3.70
C ASP A 71 9.49 -2.93 -2.27
N TRP A 72 10.35 -2.63 -1.29
CA TRP A 72 10.04 -2.67 0.15
C TRP A 72 8.89 -1.76 0.59
N ASN A 73 8.59 -0.76 -0.23
CA ASN A 73 7.61 0.29 0.01
C ASN A 73 6.22 -0.02 -0.60
N GLU A 74 6.02 -1.22 -1.18
CA GLU A 74 4.81 -1.59 -1.93
C GLU A 74 4.16 -2.91 -1.43
N VAL A 75 4.21 -3.20 -0.13
CA VAL A 75 3.37 -4.27 0.43
C VAL A 75 1.93 -3.75 0.52
N ASN A 76 1.23 -3.76 -0.62
CA ASN A 76 -0.07 -3.14 -0.82
C ASN A 76 -1.15 -4.13 -1.28
N ILE A 77 -2.39 -3.65 -1.32
CA ILE A 77 -3.48 -4.24 -2.11
C ILE A 77 -4.23 -3.06 -2.74
N GLY A 78 -4.20 -2.97 -4.08
CA GLY A 78 -4.76 -1.85 -4.83
C GLY A 78 -6.26 -1.62 -4.63
N ASP A 79 -7.04 -2.66 -4.37
CA ASP A 79 -8.51 -2.63 -4.30
C ASP A 79 -9.06 -2.93 -2.89
N ALA A 80 -8.24 -2.76 -1.84
CA ALA A 80 -8.58 -3.18 -0.47
C ALA A 80 -9.90 -2.60 0.06
N ALA A 81 -10.11 -1.30 -0.11
CA ALA A 81 -11.30 -0.54 0.26
C ALA A 81 -11.84 -0.88 1.67
N GLY A 82 -10.94 -0.97 2.66
CA GLY A 82 -11.27 -1.29 4.04
C GLY A 82 -11.56 -2.76 4.34
N ARG A 83 -11.57 -3.65 3.34
CA ARG A 83 -11.95 -5.06 3.45
C ARG A 83 -10.80 -5.97 3.92
N HIS A 84 -9.84 -5.44 4.67
CA HIS A 84 -8.57 -6.12 5.02
C HIS A 84 -8.75 -7.55 5.53
N ARG A 85 -9.65 -7.76 6.50
CA ARG A 85 -9.93 -9.08 7.11
C ARG A 85 -10.64 -10.05 6.17
N GLN A 86 -11.33 -9.54 5.15
CA GLN A 86 -12.09 -10.35 4.20
C GLN A 86 -11.20 -10.84 3.06
N ILE A 87 -10.20 -10.04 2.67
CA ILE A 87 -9.38 -10.28 1.47
C ILE A 87 -7.99 -10.84 1.78
N ILE A 88 -7.51 -10.72 3.03
CA ILE A 88 -6.21 -11.25 3.45
C ILE A 88 -6.43 -12.51 4.29
N PRO A 89 -6.09 -13.71 3.79
CA PRO A 89 -6.22 -14.93 4.55
C PRO A 89 -5.27 -14.98 5.76
N ASP A 90 -5.65 -15.78 6.76
CA ASP A 90 -4.74 -16.16 7.85
C ASP A 90 -3.44 -16.76 7.31
N GLY A 91 -2.32 -16.43 7.96
CA GLY A 91 -0.98 -16.81 7.53
C GLY A 91 -0.43 -15.99 6.37
N LYS A 92 -1.18 -14.99 5.86
CA LYS A 92 -0.78 -14.12 4.74
C LYS A 92 -0.83 -12.62 5.06
N LEU A 93 -0.89 -12.28 6.35
CA LEU A 93 -1.00 -10.89 6.80
C LEU A 93 0.23 -10.07 6.40
N CYS A 94 1.44 -10.62 6.58
CA CYS A 94 2.67 -9.86 6.35
C CYS A 94 3.00 -9.67 4.87
N SER A 95 2.53 -10.56 4.00
CA SER A 95 2.59 -10.41 2.54
C SER A 95 1.40 -9.68 1.93
N ALA A 96 0.39 -9.34 2.72
CA ALA A 96 -0.92 -8.89 2.25
C ALA A 96 -1.58 -9.86 1.24
N GLY A 97 -1.33 -11.16 1.37
CA GLY A 97 -1.84 -12.17 0.41
C GLY A 97 -1.06 -12.25 -0.90
N ARG A 98 -0.07 -11.39 -1.14
CA ARG A 98 0.64 -11.30 -2.41
C ARG A 98 1.77 -12.33 -2.51
N ALA A 99 1.80 -13.06 -3.63
CA ALA A 99 2.83 -14.08 -3.88
C ALA A 99 4.25 -13.47 -3.92
N LYS A 100 4.39 -12.26 -4.45
CA LYS A 100 5.62 -11.45 -4.45
C LYS A 100 6.25 -11.37 -3.06
N TYR A 101 5.43 -11.16 -2.02
CA TYR A 101 5.91 -10.91 -0.66
C TYR A 101 5.82 -12.13 0.27
N LYS A 102 5.61 -13.35 -0.26
CA LYS A 102 5.37 -14.57 0.53
C LYS A 102 6.46 -14.89 1.57
N GLY A 103 7.69 -14.43 1.35
CA GLY A 103 8.79 -14.60 2.31
C GLY A 103 8.57 -13.86 3.65
N LEU A 104 7.74 -12.81 3.66
CA LEU A 104 7.39 -12.07 4.88
C LEU A 104 6.50 -12.86 5.84
N ASP A 105 5.82 -13.90 5.35
CA ASP A 105 4.91 -14.74 6.13
C ASP A 105 5.62 -15.88 6.87
N LEU A 106 6.94 -16.05 6.70
CA LEU A 106 7.66 -17.15 7.31
C LEU A 106 7.53 -17.10 8.86
N PRO A 107 7.05 -18.18 9.50
CA PRO A 107 6.83 -18.22 10.93
C PRO A 107 8.15 -18.50 11.66
N ARG A 108 8.84 -17.42 12.06
CA ARG A 108 10.17 -17.49 12.69
C ARG A 108 10.25 -16.61 13.93
N ALA A 109 10.99 -17.07 14.93
CA ALA A 109 11.24 -16.32 16.17
C ALA A 109 12.44 -15.34 16.05
N ASP A 110 13.25 -15.47 15.01
CA ASP A 110 14.53 -14.77 14.83
C ASP A 110 14.48 -13.64 13.79
N TRP A 111 13.29 -13.14 13.43
CA TRP A 111 13.17 -11.91 12.63
C TRP A 111 13.88 -10.74 13.31
N PRO A 112 14.54 -9.82 12.59
CA PRO A 112 15.03 -8.59 13.20
C PRO A 112 13.89 -7.85 13.90
N GLY A 113 14.09 -7.41 15.15
CA GLY A 113 13.04 -6.77 15.95
C GLY A 113 13.46 -5.47 16.62
N SER A 114 12.50 -4.58 16.85
CA SER A 114 12.69 -3.33 17.60
C SER A 114 12.37 -3.53 19.09
N LYS A 115 13.12 -2.89 19.99
CA LYS A 115 12.68 -2.77 21.39
C LYS A 115 11.49 -1.82 21.46
N LEU A 116 10.43 -2.21 22.16
CA LEU A 116 9.24 -1.40 22.33
C LEU A 116 8.79 -1.42 23.80
N ALA A 117 8.54 -0.25 24.38
CA ALA A 117 8.10 -0.13 25.77
C ALA A 117 6.59 0.14 25.84
N PRO A 118 5.89 -0.33 26.89
CA PRO A 118 4.53 0.11 27.17
C PRO A 118 4.47 1.62 27.46
N GLY A 119 3.35 2.26 27.11
CA GLY A 119 3.12 3.68 27.34
C GLY A 119 3.19 4.52 26.06
N LYS A 120 3.41 5.83 26.22
CA LYS A 120 3.44 6.76 25.08
C LYS A 120 4.62 6.47 24.16
N HIS A 121 4.36 6.38 22.87
CA HIS A 121 5.37 6.18 21.84
C HIS A 121 5.02 6.99 20.59
N THR A 122 6.03 7.51 19.91
CA THR A 122 5.89 8.23 18.64
C THR A 122 6.34 7.32 17.50
N PHE A 123 5.39 6.95 16.64
CA PHE A 123 5.58 6.04 15.52
C PHE A 123 6.04 6.78 14.27
N ARG A 124 6.77 6.05 13.41
CA ARG A 124 7.26 6.57 12.13
C ARG A 124 7.00 5.60 10.98
N TYR A 125 6.41 6.14 9.92
CA TYR A 125 6.19 5.44 8.67
C TYR A 125 6.86 6.23 7.55
N ARG A 126 7.93 5.71 6.95
CA ARG A 126 8.61 6.37 5.83
C ARG A 126 7.69 6.29 4.62
N ALA A 127 7.36 7.44 4.02
CA ALA A 127 6.55 7.52 2.82
C ALA A 127 7.41 8.03 1.65
N THR A 128 7.70 7.16 0.69
CA THR A 128 8.38 7.55 -0.56
C THR A 128 7.42 8.25 -1.51
N ALA A 129 6.13 7.92 -1.45
CA ALA A 129 5.04 8.65 -2.10
C ALA A 129 3.91 8.88 -1.09
N PRO A 130 3.74 10.12 -0.55
CA PRO A 130 2.78 10.41 0.50
C PRO A 130 1.35 10.58 -0.05
N HIS A 131 0.36 10.02 0.65
CA HIS A 131 -1.08 10.12 0.36
C HIS A 131 -1.92 10.39 1.60
N ARG A 132 -3.18 10.77 1.39
CA ARG A 132 -4.13 10.91 2.49
C ARG A 132 -4.66 9.54 2.89
N GLY A 133 -4.83 9.33 4.19
CA GLY A 133 -5.31 8.06 4.69
C GLY A 133 -5.32 7.94 6.20
N THR A 134 -5.70 6.76 6.66
CA THR A 134 -5.75 6.40 8.06
C THR A 134 -4.79 5.27 8.34
N PHE A 135 -3.96 5.45 9.37
CA PHE A 135 -3.07 4.43 9.91
C PHE A 135 -3.74 3.78 11.11
N GLU A 136 -3.71 2.45 11.17
CA GLU A 136 -4.15 1.65 12.30
C GLU A 136 -3.04 0.67 12.68
N LEU A 137 -2.62 0.69 13.95
CA LEU A 137 -1.64 -0.24 14.50
C LEU A 137 -2.33 -1.24 15.43
N TYR A 138 -2.20 -2.52 15.12
CA TYR A 138 -2.66 -3.65 15.90
C TYR A 138 -1.46 -4.32 16.58
N LEU A 139 -1.69 -4.91 17.74
CA LEU A 139 -0.67 -5.66 18.48
C LEU A 139 -1.14 -7.10 18.65
N THR A 140 -0.22 -8.05 18.60
CA THR A 140 -0.56 -9.43 18.95
C THR A 140 -1.00 -9.56 20.41
N LYS A 141 -1.89 -10.51 20.67
CA LYS A 141 -2.36 -10.88 22.01
C LYS A 141 -1.26 -11.57 22.81
N ASP A 142 -1.45 -11.66 24.12
CA ASP A 142 -0.62 -12.51 24.97
C ASP A 142 -0.72 -13.98 24.50
N GLY A 143 0.39 -14.71 24.58
CA GLY A 143 0.49 -16.08 24.08
C GLY A 143 0.76 -16.21 22.58
N TYR A 144 1.00 -15.10 21.87
CA TYR A 144 1.50 -15.10 20.49
C TYR A 144 2.77 -15.94 20.36
N ASP A 145 2.78 -16.84 19.37
CA ASP A 145 3.91 -17.70 19.05
C ASP A 145 4.45 -17.32 17.65
N PRO A 146 5.62 -16.67 17.55
CA PRO A 146 6.18 -16.26 16.27
C PRO A 146 6.61 -17.44 15.39
N LYS A 147 6.67 -18.67 15.93
CA LYS A 147 6.94 -19.90 15.17
C LYS A 147 5.67 -20.47 14.52
N LYS A 148 4.52 -19.79 14.60
CA LYS A 148 3.28 -20.14 13.89
C LYS A 148 2.89 -19.04 12.88
N PRO A 149 2.25 -19.39 11.76
CA PRO A 149 1.74 -18.40 10.82
C PRO A 149 0.75 -17.45 11.52
N LEU A 150 0.96 -16.14 11.35
CA LEU A 150 0.15 -15.09 11.98
C LEU A 150 -1.29 -15.13 11.45
N LYS A 151 -2.27 -15.09 12.35
CA LYS A 151 -3.70 -15.05 12.03
C LYS A 151 -4.32 -13.73 12.46
N TRP A 152 -5.47 -13.37 11.88
CA TRP A 152 -6.26 -12.25 12.37
C TRP A 152 -6.72 -12.44 13.81
N SER A 153 -6.95 -13.69 14.24
CA SER A 153 -7.30 -14.02 15.62
C SER A 153 -6.18 -13.75 16.62
N ASP A 154 -4.92 -13.70 16.16
CA ASP A 154 -3.75 -13.47 17.02
C ASP A 154 -3.55 -11.98 17.33
N LEU A 155 -4.19 -11.09 16.57
CA LEU A 155 -4.19 -9.65 16.79
C LEU A 155 -5.29 -9.24 17.76
N GLU A 156 -5.02 -8.19 18.54
CA GLU A 156 -6.06 -7.49 19.29
C GLU A 156 -7.17 -7.01 18.35
N ALA A 157 -8.43 -7.11 18.80
CA ALA A 157 -9.57 -6.81 17.95
C ALA A 157 -9.63 -5.34 17.50
N LYS A 158 -9.09 -4.44 18.33
CA LYS A 158 -9.02 -3.00 18.07
C LYS A 158 -7.57 -2.55 17.91
N PRO A 159 -7.29 -1.57 17.04
CA PRO A 159 -5.97 -0.98 16.98
C PRO A 159 -5.68 -0.21 18.28
N PHE A 160 -4.44 -0.26 18.76
CA PHE A 160 -4.00 0.51 19.93
C PHE A 160 -3.57 1.94 19.56
N ALA A 161 -3.30 2.19 18.27
CA ALA A 161 -3.10 3.52 17.73
C ALA A 161 -3.87 3.67 16.41
N LYS A 162 -4.56 4.80 16.25
CA LYS A 162 -5.29 5.15 15.03
C LYS A 162 -5.15 6.64 14.77
N VAL A 163 -4.72 7.00 13.56
CA VAL A 163 -4.56 8.41 13.16
C VAL A 163 -4.96 8.59 11.70
N THR A 164 -5.66 9.67 11.41
CA THR A 164 -6.03 10.06 10.04
C THR A 164 -5.24 11.28 9.62
N ASN A 165 -4.62 11.22 8.45
CA ASN A 165 -3.78 12.26 7.86
C ASN A 165 -2.72 12.80 8.83
N PRO A 166 -1.85 11.92 9.39
CA PRO A 166 -0.77 12.37 10.27
C PRO A 166 0.19 13.34 9.55
N THR A 167 0.93 14.13 10.33
CA THR A 167 1.90 15.08 9.77
C THR A 167 3.06 14.32 9.11
N LEU A 168 3.42 14.74 7.90
CA LEU A 168 4.64 14.32 7.24
C LEU A 168 5.80 15.20 7.71
N LYS A 169 6.84 14.59 8.30
CA LYS A 169 8.07 15.27 8.74
C LYS A 169 9.26 14.51 8.18
N ASN A 170 10.11 15.18 7.40
CA ASN A 170 11.31 14.60 6.80
C ASN A 170 11.00 13.29 6.07
N GLY A 171 9.97 13.30 5.21
CA GLY A 171 9.56 12.14 4.42
C GLY A 171 8.89 11.00 5.20
N SER A 172 8.61 11.16 6.49
CA SER A 172 7.92 10.16 7.31
C SER A 172 6.64 10.70 7.93
N TYR A 173 5.57 9.92 7.93
CA TYR A 173 4.43 10.21 8.77
C TYR A 173 4.83 9.99 10.23
N VAL A 174 4.49 10.95 11.08
CA VAL A 174 4.81 10.94 12.51
C VAL A 174 3.51 11.07 13.29
N PHE A 175 3.27 10.12 14.20
CA PHE A 175 2.05 10.10 15.01
C PHE A 175 2.27 9.38 16.33
N ASP A 176 1.48 9.76 17.33
CA ASP A 176 1.58 9.20 18.68
C ASP A 176 0.58 8.07 18.89
N GLY A 177 0.91 7.15 19.79
CA GLY A 177 0.01 6.14 20.30
C GLY A 177 0.39 5.72 21.73
N THR A 178 -0.49 4.97 22.38
CA THR A 178 -0.22 4.40 23.70
C THR A 178 -0.07 2.90 23.57
N VAL A 179 1.16 2.41 23.69
CA VAL A 179 1.48 0.99 23.56
C VAL A 179 0.93 0.22 24.77
N PRO A 180 0.11 -0.82 24.57
CA PRO A 180 -0.38 -1.67 25.64
C PRO A 180 0.76 -2.39 26.38
N LYS A 181 0.52 -2.76 27.64
CA LYS A 181 1.47 -3.59 28.40
C LYS A 181 1.56 -4.98 27.78
N ARG A 182 2.79 -5.41 27.48
CA ARG A 182 3.18 -6.73 26.99
C ARG A 182 4.54 -7.14 27.58
N SER A 183 4.92 -8.40 27.36
CA SER A 183 6.24 -8.93 27.71
C SER A 183 6.71 -9.90 26.63
N GLY A 184 8.01 -9.92 26.38
CA GLY A 184 8.64 -10.79 25.40
C GLY A 184 8.33 -10.38 23.96
N ARG A 185 8.38 -11.38 23.08
CA ARG A 185 8.28 -11.22 21.63
C ARG A 185 6.84 -11.03 21.17
N HIS A 186 6.59 -9.96 20.43
CA HIS A 186 5.30 -9.63 19.83
C HIS A 186 5.48 -9.12 18.40
N LEU A 187 4.36 -8.84 17.74
CA LEU A 187 4.32 -8.25 16.41
C LEU A 187 3.32 -7.10 16.40
N VAL A 188 3.75 -5.96 15.84
CA VAL A 188 2.88 -4.84 15.49
C VAL A 188 2.49 -5.00 14.01
N TYR A 189 1.19 -5.03 13.75
CA TYR A 189 0.64 -5.07 12.40
C TYR A 189 0.05 -3.71 12.05
N SER A 190 0.56 -3.08 11.00
CA SER A 190 0.11 -1.77 10.53
C SER A 190 -0.77 -1.92 9.30
N VAL A 191 -1.83 -1.12 9.24
CA VAL A 191 -2.63 -0.89 8.04
C VAL A 191 -2.63 0.60 7.75
N TRP A 192 -2.25 0.98 6.52
CA TRP A 192 -2.49 2.31 5.99
C TRP A 192 -3.55 2.23 4.89
N GLN A 193 -4.79 2.57 5.22
CA GLN A 193 -5.88 2.66 4.24
C GLN A 193 -5.91 4.08 3.67
N ARG A 194 -5.76 4.21 2.36
CA ARG A 194 -5.90 5.51 1.69
C ARG A 194 -7.35 5.99 1.70
N SER A 195 -7.52 7.31 1.71
CA SER A 195 -8.83 7.96 1.61
C SER A 195 -9.13 8.50 0.21
N ASP A 196 -8.13 8.53 -0.67
CA ASP A 196 -8.21 9.04 -2.05
C ASP A 196 -8.20 7.90 -3.10
N SER A 197 -8.12 6.64 -2.65
CA SER A 197 -8.10 5.42 -3.45
C SER A 197 -8.55 4.24 -2.58
N PRO A 198 -9.07 3.14 -3.17
CA PRO A 198 -9.31 1.90 -2.42
C PRO A 198 -8.03 1.26 -1.87
N GLU A 199 -6.85 1.61 -2.38
CA GLU A 199 -5.60 0.96 -2.03
C GLU A 199 -5.24 1.06 -0.52
N ALA A 200 -4.63 0.01 0.01
CA ALA A 200 -4.07 -0.02 1.36
C ALA A 200 -2.70 -0.69 1.42
N PHE A 201 -1.90 -0.34 2.43
CA PHE A 201 -0.56 -0.87 2.69
C PHE A 201 -0.50 -1.57 4.04
N TYR A 202 0.37 -2.57 4.13
CA TYR A 202 0.43 -3.49 5.25
C TYR A 202 1.88 -3.73 5.66
N THR A 203 2.15 -3.69 6.97
CA THR A 203 3.50 -4.00 7.48
C THR A 203 3.44 -4.82 8.75
N CYS A 204 4.30 -5.82 8.86
CA CYS A 204 4.59 -6.52 10.10
C CYS A 204 5.91 -6.00 10.68
N SER A 205 5.90 -5.50 11.92
CA SER A 205 7.09 -5.11 12.67
C SER A 205 7.25 -6.00 13.90
N ASP A 206 8.30 -6.81 13.95
CA ASP A 206 8.61 -7.60 15.13
C ASP A 206 9.12 -6.70 16.25
N VAL A 207 8.60 -6.91 17.46
CA VAL A 207 8.95 -6.09 18.63
C VAL A 207 9.25 -6.96 19.83
N ASP A 208 10.11 -6.45 20.71
CA ASP A 208 10.47 -7.09 21.97
C ASP A 208 10.23 -6.12 23.13
N PHE A 209 9.31 -6.51 24.00
CA PHE A 209 8.93 -5.77 25.21
C PHE A 209 9.82 -6.07 26.41
N GLY A 210 10.79 -6.97 26.27
CA GLY A 210 11.62 -7.44 27.36
C GLY A 210 10.81 -8.18 28.43
N GLY A 211 11.37 -8.28 29.63
CA GLY A 211 10.82 -9.09 30.72
C GLY A 211 11.47 -10.47 30.79
N LYS A 212 11.49 -11.05 31.99
CA LYS A 212 11.93 -12.43 32.18
C LYS A 212 10.88 -13.31 31.52
N GLY A 213 11.23 -13.99 30.44
CA GLY A 213 10.36 -15.04 29.91
C GLY A 213 9.96 -15.96 31.07
N ASN A 214 8.76 -16.53 31.03
CA ASN A 214 8.33 -17.59 31.96
C ASN A 214 9.12 -18.90 31.69
N GLY A 215 10.42 -18.78 31.48
CA GLY A 215 11.34 -19.88 31.24
C GLY A 215 11.52 -20.65 32.54
N LYS A 216 10.92 -21.84 32.57
CA LYS A 216 11.68 -23.00 33.06
C LYS A 216 13.10 -22.88 32.52
N VAL A 217 14.09 -23.03 33.40
CA VAL A 217 15.52 -22.95 33.07
C VAL A 217 15.78 -23.67 31.75
N ALA A 218 16.07 -22.91 30.70
CA ALA A 218 16.40 -23.45 29.39
C ALA A 218 17.74 -24.20 29.51
N THR A 219 17.80 -25.40 28.95
CA THR A 219 19.07 -26.14 28.84
C THR A 219 20.00 -25.42 27.86
N ALA A 220 21.31 -25.63 27.99
CA ALA A 220 22.31 -25.02 27.09
C ALA A 220 22.08 -25.34 25.60
N ALA A 221 21.40 -26.46 25.29
CA ALA A 221 20.99 -26.82 23.94
C ALA A 221 19.80 -25.98 23.42
N GLN A 222 18.89 -25.55 24.31
CA GLN A 222 17.78 -24.66 23.97
C GLN A 222 18.22 -23.20 23.85
N ALA A 223 19.23 -22.79 24.63
CA ALA A 223 19.85 -21.48 24.52
C ALA A 223 20.64 -21.28 23.21
N ALA A 224 21.13 -22.37 22.60
CA ALA A 224 21.81 -22.34 21.30
C ALA A 224 20.83 -22.23 20.10
N ASP A 225 19.57 -22.64 20.26
CA ASP A 225 18.50 -22.50 19.26
C ASP A 225 17.71 -21.18 19.42
N GLU A 226 17.86 -20.51 20.57
CA GLU A 226 17.44 -19.12 20.83
C GLU A 226 18.60 -18.13 20.62
N ALA A 227 19.23 -18.15 19.45
CA ALA A 227 20.05 -17.01 19.05
C ALA A 227 19.15 -15.76 19.13
N ALA A 228 19.50 -14.83 20.02
CA ALA A 228 18.70 -13.63 20.25
C ALA A 228 18.44 -12.95 18.91
N ALA A 229 17.16 -12.74 18.59
CA ALA A 229 16.76 -12.10 17.35
C ALA A 229 17.51 -10.76 17.19
N PRO A 230 18.08 -10.48 16.00
CA PRO A 230 18.89 -9.29 15.81
C PRO A 230 18.07 -8.01 15.98
N ALA A 231 18.72 -6.91 16.33
CA ALA A 231 18.07 -5.61 16.36
C ALA A 231 17.72 -5.15 14.93
N ALA A 232 16.46 -4.78 14.70
CA ALA A 232 16.04 -4.22 13.42
C ALA A 232 16.61 -2.80 13.22
N SER A 233 16.96 -2.46 11.98
CA SER A 233 17.38 -1.12 11.57
C SER A 233 16.58 -0.70 10.34
N ALA A 234 16.13 0.55 10.29
CA ALA A 234 15.52 1.11 9.10
C ALA A 234 16.58 1.37 8.01
N PRO A 235 16.23 1.30 6.72
CA PRO A 235 17.15 1.67 5.65
C PRO A 235 17.52 3.15 5.74
N SER A 236 18.76 3.48 5.38
CA SER A 236 19.18 4.88 5.30
C SER A 236 18.64 5.55 4.04
N GLU A 237 18.47 6.88 4.08
CA GLU A 237 18.07 7.64 2.88
C GLU A 237 19.06 7.46 1.71
N ARG A 238 20.36 7.34 2.03
CA ARG A 238 21.39 7.05 1.04
C ARG A 238 21.15 5.71 0.36
N GLN A 239 20.89 4.66 1.13
CA GLN A 239 20.62 3.33 0.60
C GLN A 239 19.34 3.32 -0.24
N ILE A 240 18.27 3.98 0.22
CA ILE A 240 17.02 4.12 -0.54
C ILE A 240 17.32 4.77 -1.91
N ALA A 241 18.13 5.83 -1.94
CA ALA A 241 18.49 6.51 -3.18
C ALA A 241 19.37 5.65 -4.10
N GLU A 242 20.37 4.95 -3.56
CA GLU A 242 21.30 4.11 -4.33
C GLU A 242 20.60 2.90 -4.98
N GLU A 243 19.58 2.34 -4.33
CA GLU A 243 18.88 1.14 -4.79
C GLU A 243 17.56 1.45 -5.54
N ALA A 244 17.14 2.71 -5.63
CA ALA A 244 15.87 3.11 -6.23
C ALA A 244 15.71 2.60 -7.68
N GLY A 245 16.79 2.56 -8.46
CA GLY A 245 16.77 2.10 -9.86
C GLY A 245 16.53 0.60 -10.05
N LYS A 246 16.55 -0.20 -8.97
CA LYS A 246 16.26 -1.64 -9.01
C LYS A 246 14.82 -1.98 -8.60
N SER A 247 14.07 -0.98 -8.14
CA SER A 247 12.66 -1.14 -7.83
C SER A 247 11.87 -1.38 -9.12
N THR A 248 11.00 -2.39 -9.12
CA THR A 248 10.03 -2.63 -10.21
C THR A 248 8.69 -1.96 -9.95
N VAL A 249 8.55 -1.31 -8.80
CA VAL A 249 7.44 -0.43 -8.48
C VAL A 249 7.45 0.74 -9.46
N ASP A 250 6.54 0.69 -10.44
CA ASP A 250 6.27 1.83 -11.30
C ASP A 250 5.44 2.86 -10.53
N HIS A 251 5.83 4.13 -10.60
CA HIS A 251 5.02 5.23 -10.09
C HIS A 251 3.76 5.47 -10.95
N GLY A 252 3.61 4.78 -12.09
CA GLY A 252 2.44 4.79 -12.97
C GLY A 252 1.50 3.58 -12.90
N GLY A 253 1.91 2.45 -12.30
CA GLY A 253 1.16 1.19 -12.28
C GLY A 253 0.55 0.86 -10.91
N HIS A 254 -0.65 0.28 -10.87
CA HIS A 254 -1.19 -0.28 -9.64
C HIS A 254 -0.34 -1.47 -9.22
N GLY A 255 0.46 -1.31 -8.16
CA GLY A 255 1.14 -2.42 -7.50
C GLY A 255 0.15 -3.56 -7.28
N GLY A 256 0.36 -4.63 -8.04
CA GLY A 256 -0.52 -5.76 -8.24
C GLY A 256 0.21 -6.69 -9.19
N ASP A 257 0.01 -8.00 -9.07
CA ASP A 257 0.83 -9.01 -9.76
C ASP A 257 0.54 -9.08 -11.28
N GLY A 258 0.16 -7.96 -11.90
CA GLY A 258 -0.02 -7.83 -13.35
C GLY A 258 1.31 -7.98 -14.09
N PRO A 259 1.30 -8.59 -15.28
CA PRO A 259 2.50 -8.67 -16.10
C PRO A 259 2.90 -7.24 -16.47
N GLY A 260 4.07 -6.79 -16.02
CA GLY A 260 4.58 -5.47 -16.35
C GLY A 260 4.54 -5.24 -17.86
N ASP A 261 3.70 -4.31 -18.29
CA ASP A 261 3.61 -3.87 -19.67
C ASP A 261 4.91 -3.14 -20.01
N GLY A 262 5.88 -3.90 -20.52
CA GLY A 262 7.12 -3.37 -21.07
C GLY A 262 6.83 -2.44 -22.25
N GLY A 263 6.79 -1.13 -21.98
CA GLY A 263 6.87 -0.10 -22.99
C GLY A 263 8.26 -0.07 -23.65
N PRO A 264 8.36 0.24 -24.95
CA PRO A 264 9.54 -0.11 -25.75
C PRO A 264 10.72 0.81 -25.43
N GLY A 265 11.78 0.21 -24.87
CA GLY A 265 13.10 0.82 -24.84
C GLY A 265 13.62 0.99 -26.27
N ALA A 266 14.02 2.21 -26.61
CA ALA A 266 14.75 2.52 -27.83
C ALA A 266 16.10 1.76 -27.84
N GLY A 267 16.17 0.67 -28.59
CA GLY A 267 17.39 -0.08 -28.87
C GLY A 267 17.73 0.02 -30.36
N GLY A 268 18.96 0.46 -30.66
CA GLY A 268 19.44 0.73 -32.01
C GLY A 268 19.59 -0.50 -32.92
N HIS A 269 19.64 -0.21 -34.21
CA HIS A 269 19.83 -1.15 -35.31
C HIS A 269 21.12 -1.98 -35.20
N GLY A 270 21.01 -3.26 -35.54
CA GLY A 270 22.15 -4.15 -35.82
C GLY A 270 21.66 -5.54 -36.25
N ALA A 271 21.89 -5.87 -37.52
CA ALA A 271 21.30 -6.98 -38.27
C ALA A 271 21.77 -8.40 -37.87
N GLY A 272 20.94 -9.41 -38.17
CA GLY A 272 21.41 -10.75 -38.56
C GLY A 272 20.52 -11.92 -38.15
N GLY A 273 19.97 -12.64 -39.13
CA GLY A 273 19.73 -14.08 -39.05
C GLY A 273 18.27 -14.55 -38.89
N HIS A 274 17.62 -14.83 -40.02
CA HIS A 274 16.48 -15.75 -40.10
C HIS A 274 16.95 -17.20 -39.84
N ASP A 275 16.13 -18.01 -39.18
CA ASP A 275 15.68 -19.32 -39.69
C ASP A 275 14.50 -19.86 -38.88
N GLU A 276 13.65 -20.60 -39.58
CA GLU A 276 12.27 -20.97 -39.25
C GLU A 276 12.11 -22.32 -38.51
N ASN A 277 10.88 -22.51 -38.02
CA ASN A 277 10.11 -23.76 -37.90
C ASN A 277 10.26 -24.67 -36.67
N GLY A 278 9.09 -24.99 -36.10
CA GLY A 278 8.91 -26.11 -35.17
C GLY A 278 7.61 -26.09 -34.36
N HIS A 279 6.46 -26.22 -35.02
CA HIS A 279 5.18 -26.59 -34.38
C HIS A 279 5.24 -27.99 -33.77
N GLY A 280 4.55 -28.19 -32.65
CA GLY A 280 4.26 -29.52 -32.09
C GLY A 280 3.22 -29.46 -30.97
N GLU A 281 1.96 -29.72 -31.32
CA GLU A 281 0.83 -29.97 -30.42
C GLU A 281 1.03 -31.23 -29.56
N ASN A 282 0.32 -31.25 -28.42
CA ASN A 282 -0.40 -32.38 -27.79
C ASN A 282 -0.61 -31.99 -26.30
N GLY A 283 -1.81 -31.81 -25.75
CA GLY A 283 -3.02 -32.60 -25.92
C GLY A 283 -3.09 -33.64 -24.80
N HIS A 284 -3.64 -33.28 -23.63
CA HIS A 284 -4.15 -34.28 -22.68
C HIS A 284 -5.40 -33.79 -21.95
N ALA A 285 -6.44 -34.60 -22.12
CA ALA A 285 -7.79 -34.45 -21.61
C ALA A 285 -7.98 -35.10 -20.23
N GLU A 286 -8.98 -34.57 -19.53
CA GLU A 286 -9.95 -35.21 -18.63
C GLU A 286 -9.53 -36.19 -17.52
N LYS A 287 -10.00 -35.86 -16.30
CA LYS A 287 -10.97 -36.61 -15.46
C LYS A 287 -11.20 -35.73 -14.21
N GLY A 288 -12.40 -35.34 -13.80
CA GLY A 288 -13.71 -35.97 -13.90
C GLY A 288 -14.00 -36.78 -12.63
N HIS A 289 -14.42 -36.13 -11.53
CA HIS A 289 -15.12 -36.79 -10.43
C HIS A 289 -16.22 -35.89 -9.85
N ALA A 290 -17.44 -36.41 -9.90
CA ALA A 290 -18.67 -35.84 -9.38
C ALA A 290 -19.14 -36.62 -8.14
N GLU A 291 -19.82 -35.86 -7.27
CA GLU A 291 -20.98 -36.20 -6.43
C GLU A 291 -20.95 -37.29 -5.34
N LYS A 292 -21.36 -36.86 -4.13
CA LYS A 292 -22.59 -37.21 -3.35
C LYS A 292 -22.31 -36.85 -1.87
N GLY A 293 -23.15 -36.21 -1.06
CA GLY A 293 -24.61 -36.22 -0.97
C GLY A 293 -25.02 -36.75 0.42
N HIS A 294 -26.05 -36.15 1.06
CA HIS A 294 -26.68 -36.43 2.37
C HIS A 294 -26.14 -35.64 3.58
N GLY A 295 -26.96 -35.04 4.45
CA GLY A 295 -28.42 -35.01 4.59
C GLY A 295 -28.84 -34.13 5.79
N GLU A 296 -30.07 -33.61 5.75
CA GLU A 296 -30.74 -32.78 6.76
C GLU A 296 -31.13 -33.56 8.04
N ASN A 297 -31.20 -32.87 9.19
CA ASN A 297 -32.44 -32.60 9.97
C ASN A 297 -32.17 -32.31 11.46
N GLY A 298 -32.95 -31.39 12.03
CA GLY A 298 -33.18 -31.35 13.49
C GLY A 298 -33.52 -29.99 14.08
N ARG A 299 -34.80 -29.61 14.06
CA ARG A 299 -35.44 -28.49 14.79
C ARG A 299 -35.76 -28.86 16.25
N ALA A 300 -35.64 -27.88 17.17
CA ALA A 300 -36.56 -27.56 18.30
C ALA A 300 -35.95 -26.32 19.02
N ALA A 301 -36.57 -25.15 19.17
CA ALA A 301 -37.88 -24.70 19.65
C ALA A 301 -38.03 -24.68 21.19
N GLY A 302 -38.27 -23.46 21.70
CA GLY A 302 -38.87 -23.11 23.01
C GLY A 302 -37.89 -22.52 24.04
N SER A 303 -38.19 -21.51 24.87
CA SER A 303 -39.26 -20.49 25.01
C SER A 303 -39.08 -19.83 26.40
N GLY A 304 -39.49 -18.57 26.58
CA GLY A 304 -39.57 -17.83 27.87
C GLY A 304 -38.64 -16.59 27.89
N GLU A 305 -39.05 -15.33 27.67
CA GLU A 305 -40.12 -14.51 28.29
C GLU A 305 -39.92 -14.38 29.82
N VAL A 306 -39.96 -13.25 30.54
CA VAL A 306 -40.38 -11.84 30.35
C VAL A 306 -39.72 -11.03 31.51
N GLY A 307 -39.65 -9.69 31.42
CA GLY A 307 -39.43 -8.86 32.60
C GLY A 307 -39.19 -7.37 32.33
N ALA A 308 -40.27 -6.64 32.05
CA ALA A 308 -40.30 -5.17 32.06
C ALA A 308 -40.60 -4.64 33.49
N GLY A 309 -40.01 -3.50 33.84
CA GLY A 309 -40.29 -2.76 35.07
C GLY A 309 -39.72 -1.35 34.99
N ASP A 310 -40.55 -0.37 35.35
CA ASP A 310 -40.58 1.03 34.93
C ASP A 310 -40.11 2.01 36.04
N VAL A 311 -39.93 3.28 35.62
CA VAL A 311 -39.96 4.59 36.32
C VAL A 311 -39.01 4.95 37.47
N GLY A 312 -38.46 6.18 37.36
CA GLY A 312 -38.08 6.98 38.54
C GLY A 312 -37.15 8.15 38.27
N ALA A 313 -37.71 9.35 38.12
CA ALA A 313 -37.03 10.63 37.90
C ALA A 313 -36.29 11.19 39.13
N GLY A 314 -35.37 12.15 38.92
CA GLY A 314 -35.18 13.25 39.87
C GLY A 314 -33.75 13.75 40.16
N ASN A 315 -33.48 14.96 39.63
CA ASN A 315 -32.68 16.06 40.21
C ASN A 315 -31.14 16.16 40.06
N ALA A 316 -30.74 17.17 39.28
CA ALA A 316 -29.56 18.03 39.48
C ALA A 316 -29.85 19.06 40.61
N PRO A 317 -28.90 19.91 41.10
CA PRO A 317 -28.18 20.97 40.32
C PRO A 317 -26.69 21.11 40.75
N GLY A 318 -25.81 21.93 40.16
CA GLY A 318 -25.89 22.94 39.12
C GLY A 318 -24.53 23.63 38.89
N SER A 319 -24.52 24.53 37.89
CA SER A 319 -23.57 25.65 37.62
C SER A 319 -22.14 25.29 37.17
N SER A 320 -21.51 25.95 36.19
CA SER A 320 -21.88 27.12 35.38
C SER A 320 -20.92 27.31 34.18
N VAL A 321 -21.51 27.57 33.00
CA VAL A 321 -21.17 28.58 31.96
C VAL A 321 -19.70 28.84 31.56
N LYS A 322 -19.35 28.61 30.27
CA LYS A 322 -18.95 29.68 29.31
C LYS A 322 -18.80 29.20 27.85
N THR A 323 -19.73 29.69 27.03
CA THR A 323 -19.63 30.18 25.62
C THR A 323 -18.50 29.71 24.69
N ALA A 324 -18.94 29.01 23.64
CA ALA A 324 -18.71 29.23 22.21
C ALA A 324 -17.41 29.90 21.72
N ASN A 325 -16.67 29.17 20.88
CA ASN A 325 -15.96 29.71 19.73
C ASN A 325 -16.00 28.71 18.58
N ALA A 326 -16.52 29.14 17.43
CA ALA A 326 -16.49 28.41 16.16
C ALA A 326 -15.10 28.52 15.52
N PRO A 327 -14.57 27.49 14.84
CA PRO A 327 -13.43 27.68 13.95
C PRO A 327 -13.89 28.09 12.56
N ALA A 328 -13.28 29.16 12.07
CA ALA A 328 -13.40 29.69 10.74
C ALA A 328 -12.98 28.66 9.67
N ALA A 329 -13.72 28.64 8.57
CA ALA A 329 -13.31 28.02 7.32
C ALA A 329 -12.07 28.74 6.76
N GLN A 330 -10.98 28.00 6.55
CA GLN A 330 -9.88 28.44 5.71
C GLN A 330 -9.75 27.46 4.53
N GLY A 331 -10.07 27.98 3.35
CA GLY A 331 -9.80 27.32 2.08
C GLY A 331 -8.30 27.38 1.79
N GLY A 332 -7.66 26.22 1.71
CA GLY A 332 -6.31 26.06 1.16
C GLY A 332 -6.39 25.56 -0.28
N ARG A 333 -5.96 26.39 -1.23
CA ARG A 333 -5.69 25.97 -2.61
C ARG A 333 -4.34 25.25 -2.68
N LEU A 334 -4.38 24.08 -3.31
CA LEU A 334 -3.42 23.46 -4.24
C LEU A 334 -1.95 23.26 -3.81
N ALA A 335 -1.60 21.97 -3.71
CA ALA A 335 -0.33 21.35 -4.10
C ALA A 335 0.94 22.19 -3.94
N GLU A 336 1.53 22.14 -2.74
CA GLU A 336 2.92 22.52 -2.54
C GLU A 336 3.77 21.24 -2.68
N THR A 337 4.10 20.90 -3.92
CA THR A 337 5.13 19.90 -4.21
C THR A 337 6.47 20.54 -3.92
N GLY A 338 7.20 20.03 -2.94
CA GLY A 338 8.60 20.40 -2.72
C GLY A 338 9.40 20.08 -3.97
N GLY A 339 9.80 21.14 -4.68
CA GLY A 339 10.74 21.12 -5.79
C GLY A 339 11.89 22.06 -5.45
N ASP A 340 13.10 21.55 -5.59
CA ASP A 340 14.37 22.23 -5.49
C ASP A 340 14.61 23.23 -6.65
N ASP A 341 15.42 24.27 -6.37
CA ASP A 341 15.59 25.51 -7.15
C ASP A 341 16.12 25.35 -8.59
N SER A 342 16.31 24.13 -9.08
CA SER A 342 16.72 23.86 -10.46
C SER A 342 15.55 23.56 -11.42
N THR A 343 14.32 23.43 -10.91
CA THR A 343 13.13 23.13 -11.72
C THR A 343 12.41 24.38 -12.26
N ALA A 344 12.68 25.56 -11.70
CA ALA A 344 11.98 26.81 -12.06
C ALA A 344 12.29 27.32 -13.48
N MET A 345 13.41 26.92 -14.09
CA MET A 345 13.81 27.43 -15.42
C MET A 345 13.18 26.69 -16.61
N LEU A 346 12.53 25.54 -16.39
CA LEU A 346 11.90 24.77 -17.48
C LEU A 346 10.37 24.98 -17.61
N ALA A 347 9.71 25.56 -16.60
CA ALA A 347 8.26 25.75 -16.61
C ALA A 347 7.77 27.05 -17.27
N ILE A 348 8.65 28.02 -17.56
CA ILE A 348 8.28 29.30 -18.19
C ILE A 348 8.29 29.23 -19.74
N GLY A 349 8.88 28.19 -20.35
CA GLY A 349 8.99 28.05 -21.81
C GLY A 349 7.73 27.54 -22.54
N GLY A 350 6.78 26.91 -21.83
CA GLY A 350 5.66 26.19 -22.45
C GLY A 350 4.46 27.05 -22.89
N ALA A 351 4.21 28.18 -22.22
CA ALA A 351 3.04 29.03 -22.50
C ALA A 351 3.22 29.97 -23.71
N GLY A 352 4.47 30.21 -24.15
CA GLY A 352 4.77 31.12 -25.26
C GLY A 352 4.50 30.55 -26.66
N VAL A 353 4.50 29.21 -26.81
CA VAL A 353 4.44 28.57 -28.13
C VAL A 353 2.99 28.49 -28.68
N LEU A 354 1.98 28.39 -27.81
CA LEU A 354 0.57 28.27 -28.22
C LEU A 354 -0.06 29.59 -28.66
N ALA A 355 0.40 30.73 -28.13
CA ALA A 355 -0.11 32.05 -28.53
C ALA A 355 0.38 32.47 -29.94
N VAL A 356 1.61 32.08 -30.32
CA VAL A 356 2.19 32.43 -31.63
C VAL A 356 1.63 31.57 -32.78
N GLY A 357 1.31 30.30 -32.53
CA GLY A 357 0.72 29.41 -33.53
C GLY A 357 -0.67 29.83 -34.01
N SER A 358 -1.44 30.50 -33.15
CA SER A 358 -2.81 30.95 -33.46
C SER A 358 -2.82 32.16 -34.39
N ALA A 359 -1.87 33.10 -34.24
CA ALA A 359 -1.82 34.34 -35.01
C ALA A 359 -1.40 34.12 -36.48
N THR A 360 -0.55 33.11 -36.75
CA THR A 360 -0.06 32.81 -38.11
C THR A 360 -1.15 32.19 -38.99
N LEU A 361 -2.05 31.37 -38.44
CA LEU A 361 -3.15 30.78 -39.19
C LEU A 361 -4.19 31.82 -39.65
N PHE A 362 -4.50 32.81 -38.81
CA PHE A 362 -5.45 33.88 -39.16
C PHE A 362 -4.88 34.85 -40.20
N LEU A 363 -3.56 35.13 -40.18
CA LEU A 363 -2.91 35.97 -41.19
C LEU A 363 -2.78 35.26 -42.56
N ALA A 364 -2.58 33.94 -42.56
CA ALA A 364 -2.51 33.16 -43.80
C ALA A 364 -3.86 33.08 -44.54
N MET A 365 -4.98 32.94 -43.81
CA MET A 365 -6.31 32.92 -44.43
C MET A 365 -6.71 34.30 -44.98
N ARG A 366 -6.34 35.38 -44.29
CA ARG A 366 -6.66 36.76 -44.72
C ARG A 366 -5.92 37.16 -46.00
N ARG A 367 -4.67 36.70 -46.18
CA ARG A 367 -3.91 36.90 -47.43
C ARG A 367 -4.43 36.10 -48.62
N ARG A 368 -5.03 34.92 -48.39
CA ARG A 368 -5.60 34.10 -49.47
C ARG A 368 -6.93 34.64 -49.98
N SER A 369 -7.73 35.27 -49.11
CA SER A 369 -9.00 35.90 -49.50
C SER A 369 -8.81 37.20 -50.31
N ALA A 370 -7.73 37.95 -50.08
CA ALA A 370 -7.43 39.17 -50.83
C ALA A 370 -6.88 38.92 -52.25
N ARG A 371 -6.32 37.73 -52.53
CA ARG A 371 -5.77 37.35 -53.85
C ARG A 371 -6.80 36.81 -54.83
N ASN A 372 -8.01 36.49 -54.38
CA ASN A 372 -9.07 35.94 -55.23
C ASN A 372 -10.11 37.00 -55.66
N HIS A 373 -9.87 38.28 -55.34
CA HIS A 373 -10.74 39.41 -55.70
C HIS A 373 -9.98 40.57 -56.38
N ALA A 374 -8.84 40.27 -56.99
CA ALA A 374 -8.11 41.21 -57.86
C ALA A 374 -7.98 40.62 -59.26
#